data_AF-A0A7Y9DNN2-F1
#
_entry.id   AF-A0A7Y9DNN2-F1
#
_cell.length_a   1.000
_cell.length_b   1.000
_cell.length_c   1.000
_cell.angle_alpha   90.00
_cell.angle_beta   90.00
_cell.angle_gamma   90.00
#
_symmetry.space_group_name_H-M   'P 1'
#
loop_
_entity.id
_entity.type
_entity.pdbx_description
1 polymer ?
#
loop_
_entity_poly.entity_id
_entity_poly.type
_entity_poly.pdbx_seq_one_letter_code
_entity_poly.pdbx_strand_id
1 'polypeptide(L)'
;MSSLSAVPEDRRLSPVTGWTRDHWVAAADDLLLAVRPWATPGFGRIDLPGEPARAGWVCDGLEGFARTFLTAAFRVAGCGGDDPHDHLGNYRRGLLAGTATPGADDAESWPVIRGFREGGQPIVESASIALGLDLTREWLWDSLSGDEQDQVEAWLREALRHEPAPNNWYLFPMAVASFLTGAGRGDAETERAVDRALELLEGWYRGEGWYTDGDGRMFDHYVGWAMHLYPVLFTHLRGEGADPELGKRFGVRLREFLGTFALTFDGNGAPLHQGRSLTYRFAAVSSVAVGAVTGATPWSPGVSRSILSGAVKYFTDRGAARDGVHTRGWHGPHPATVQPYSGPASPYWCSKAFSALLAGPDHPLWTATEEPVPAAGPAATVPVAPAGWLVQTTPDGLVRVHNHGSDHHRPGHPAEPDPLYARLAYSTRTGPTSARNVAENTVTLTHRGQEGVRVSFENAGTGPGWAASRHHPRFAATELPQARVLSLVLARGAWEVRVFGGGALPVGTPLTVTGWALAAAGPAGLEQAVEGTSITLGDGELRSHLRAVAGFDRADLVRAPAGTAYGAWALVPRLRGATGPGPAVVLAALTAADPGPAPVVEVEGGRVTATFADGVQGRTSLDGEVPRVSW
;
A
#
# COMPACT_ATOMS: atom_id res chain seq x y z
N MET A 1 -16.81 -0.25 -26.87
CA MET A 1 -15.37 -0.04 -26.62
C MET A 1 -15.26 0.99 -25.53
N SER A 2 -14.32 0.84 -24.60
CA SER A 2 -14.14 1.82 -23.51
C SER A 2 -13.56 3.12 -24.08
N SER A 3 -13.88 4.26 -23.48
CA SER A 3 -13.36 5.56 -23.90
C SER A 3 -11.83 5.60 -23.78
N LEU A 4 -11.26 4.99 -22.73
CA LEU A 4 -9.83 4.89 -22.50
C LEU A 4 -9.11 4.20 -23.66
N SER A 5 -9.66 3.09 -24.19
CA SER A 5 -9.06 2.36 -25.31
C SER A 5 -9.06 3.13 -26.64
N ALA A 6 -9.86 4.19 -26.75
CA ALA A 6 -9.95 5.02 -27.94
C ALA A 6 -8.97 6.23 -27.91
N VAL A 7 -8.39 6.55 -26.75
CA VAL A 7 -7.38 7.61 -26.63
C VAL A 7 -6.04 7.06 -27.15
N PRO A 8 -5.43 7.67 -28.18
CA PRO A 8 -4.14 7.22 -28.68
C PRO A 8 -3.01 7.61 -27.71
N GLU A 9 -2.05 6.71 -27.53
CA GLU A 9 -0.85 7.01 -26.75
C GLU A 9 -0.02 8.13 -27.39
N ASP A 10 0.47 9.10 -26.60
CA ASP A 10 1.46 10.10 -27.03
C ASP A 10 2.84 9.73 -26.48
N ARG A 11 3.61 8.97 -27.25
CA ARG A 11 4.97 8.55 -26.88
C ARG A 11 6.03 9.65 -27.03
N ARG A 12 5.67 10.81 -27.58
CA ARG A 12 6.57 11.98 -27.64
C ARG A 12 6.49 12.77 -26.35
N LEU A 13 5.29 13.03 -25.85
CA LEU A 13 5.05 13.71 -24.59
C LEU A 13 5.24 12.77 -23.40
N SER A 14 4.78 11.53 -23.51
CA SER A 14 4.82 10.50 -22.46
C SER A 14 5.60 9.28 -22.94
N PRO A 15 6.94 9.38 -23.12
CA PRO A 15 7.75 8.27 -23.60
C PRO A 15 7.69 7.00 -22.73
N VAL A 16 7.44 7.12 -21.43
CA VAL A 16 7.44 5.98 -20.50
C VAL A 16 6.11 5.21 -20.60
N THR A 17 4.99 5.91 -20.47
CA THR A 17 3.67 5.28 -20.31
C THR A 17 2.79 5.41 -21.55
N GLY A 18 3.03 6.43 -22.38
CA GLY A 18 2.15 6.84 -23.48
C GLY A 18 0.92 7.62 -23.01
N TRP A 19 0.67 7.72 -21.71
CA TRP A 19 -0.56 8.29 -21.16
C TRP A 19 -0.45 9.79 -20.93
N THR A 20 -1.51 10.48 -21.33
CA THR A 20 -1.71 11.92 -21.19
C THR A 20 -2.87 12.19 -20.24
N ARG A 21 -3.18 13.47 -19.97
CA ARG A 21 -4.35 13.87 -19.19
C ARG A 21 -5.66 13.28 -19.76
N ASP A 22 -5.78 13.16 -21.08
CA ASP A 22 -6.98 12.63 -21.74
C ASP A 22 -7.23 11.16 -21.36
N HIS A 23 -6.17 10.38 -21.17
CA HIS A 23 -6.29 9.00 -20.67
C HIS A 23 -6.85 8.98 -19.24
N TRP A 24 -6.46 9.93 -18.39
CA TRP A 24 -6.99 10.04 -17.03
C TRP A 24 -8.46 10.45 -16.99
N VAL A 25 -8.85 11.40 -17.84
CA VAL A 25 -10.26 11.79 -18.03
C VAL A 25 -11.08 10.59 -18.48
N ALA A 26 -10.63 9.90 -19.53
CA ALA A 26 -11.30 8.72 -20.07
C ALA A 26 -11.36 7.55 -19.07
N ALA A 27 -10.29 7.30 -18.31
CA ALA A 27 -10.28 6.29 -17.26
C ALA A 27 -11.28 6.58 -16.14
N ALA A 28 -11.43 7.85 -15.75
CA ALA A 28 -12.44 8.26 -14.76
C ALA A 28 -13.86 8.02 -15.29
N ASP A 29 -14.12 8.44 -16.54
CA ASP A 29 -15.42 8.28 -17.18
C ASP A 29 -15.79 6.80 -17.37
N ASP A 30 -14.84 5.95 -17.81
CA ASP A 30 -15.06 4.51 -17.94
C ASP A 30 -15.40 3.84 -16.60
N LEU A 31 -14.72 4.21 -15.50
CA LEU A 31 -15.03 3.69 -14.17
C LEU A 31 -16.45 4.06 -13.72
N LEU A 32 -16.85 5.32 -13.93
CA LEU A 32 -18.16 5.83 -13.53
C LEU A 32 -19.29 5.24 -14.36
N LEU A 33 -19.08 5.08 -15.67
CA LEU A 33 -20.06 4.47 -16.57
C LEU A 33 -20.21 2.97 -16.30
N ALA A 34 -19.13 2.27 -15.94
CA ALA A 34 -19.18 0.84 -15.64
C ALA A 34 -20.03 0.50 -14.40
N VAL A 35 -20.06 1.38 -13.38
CA VAL A 35 -20.86 1.15 -12.16
C VAL A 35 -22.32 1.58 -12.29
N ARG A 36 -22.64 2.46 -13.24
CA ARG A 36 -23.99 3.04 -13.40
C ARG A 36 -25.13 2.01 -13.50
N PRO A 37 -24.98 0.85 -14.17
CA PRO A 37 -26.02 -0.17 -14.22
C PRO A 37 -26.35 -0.82 -12.86
N TRP A 38 -25.48 -0.63 -11.86
CA TRP A 38 -25.63 -1.15 -10.50
C TRP A 38 -26.24 -0.13 -9.54
N ALA A 39 -26.59 1.06 -10.02
CA ALA A 39 -27.26 2.07 -9.21
C ALA A 39 -28.70 1.66 -8.90
N THR A 40 -29.16 2.00 -7.70
CA THR A 40 -30.57 1.91 -7.32
C THR A 40 -31.41 2.92 -8.12
N PRO A 41 -32.75 2.77 -8.23
CA PRO A 41 -33.58 3.66 -9.03
C PRO A 41 -33.39 5.16 -8.75
N GLY A 42 -33.23 5.54 -7.48
CA GLY A 42 -32.94 6.89 -7.02
C GLY A 42 -31.46 7.26 -6.99
N PHE A 43 -30.57 6.34 -7.36
CA PHE A 43 -29.11 6.44 -7.27
C PHE A 43 -28.57 6.54 -5.83
N GLY A 44 -29.39 6.26 -4.81
CA GLY A 44 -28.99 6.30 -3.41
C GLY A 44 -27.83 5.34 -3.12
N ARG A 45 -27.80 4.15 -3.73
CA ARG A 45 -26.70 3.19 -3.58
C ARG A 45 -26.20 2.69 -4.93
N ILE A 46 -24.98 2.15 -4.92
CA ILE A 46 -24.41 1.42 -6.05
C ILE A 46 -24.09 -0.01 -5.58
N ASP A 47 -25.02 -0.93 -5.85
CA ASP A 47 -25.03 -2.29 -5.31
C ASP A 47 -24.24 -3.24 -6.23
N LEU A 48 -22.90 -3.15 -6.17
CA LEU A 48 -22.00 -3.95 -6.99
C LEU A 48 -22.05 -5.46 -6.65
N PRO A 49 -21.83 -6.35 -7.63
CA PRO A 49 -21.97 -7.78 -7.43
C PRO A 49 -20.79 -8.38 -6.64
N GLY A 50 -21.08 -9.29 -5.72
CA GLY A 50 -20.06 -10.06 -4.99
C GLY A 50 -20.48 -10.39 -3.56
N GLU A 51 -19.58 -11.05 -2.82
CA GLU A 51 -19.82 -11.30 -1.40
C GLU A 51 -19.65 -10.00 -0.60
N PRO A 52 -20.56 -9.71 0.33
CA PRO A 52 -20.51 -8.47 1.09
C PRO A 52 -19.32 -8.42 2.05
N ALA A 53 -18.91 -7.22 2.42
CA ALA A 53 -18.00 -7.00 3.54
C ALA A 53 -18.64 -7.42 4.87
N ARG A 54 -17.84 -7.44 5.94
CA ARG A 54 -18.35 -7.58 7.32
C ARG A 54 -19.44 -6.57 7.68
N ALA A 55 -19.43 -5.36 7.09
CA ALA A 55 -20.42 -4.32 7.34
C ALA A 55 -21.78 -4.57 6.65
N GLY A 56 -21.86 -5.54 5.73
CA GLY A 56 -23.09 -5.93 5.03
C GLY A 56 -23.36 -5.13 3.75
N TRP A 57 -24.26 -5.66 2.94
CA TRP A 57 -24.54 -5.20 1.58
C TRP A 57 -25.09 -3.77 1.49
N VAL A 58 -25.86 -3.31 2.48
CA VAL A 58 -26.36 -1.91 2.51
C VAL A 58 -25.20 -0.93 2.67
N CYS A 59 -24.24 -1.24 3.56
CA CYS A 59 -23.04 -0.43 3.72
C CYS A 59 -22.20 -0.49 2.43
N ASP A 60 -22.03 -1.67 1.82
CA ASP A 60 -21.31 -1.81 0.56
C ASP A 60 -21.93 -0.98 -0.58
N GLY A 61 -23.26 -0.84 -0.61
CA GLY A 61 -23.97 0.04 -1.54
C GLY A 61 -23.66 1.53 -1.33
N LEU A 62 -23.60 1.98 -0.07
CA LEU A 62 -23.11 3.32 0.29
C LEU A 62 -21.63 3.49 -0.05
N GLU A 63 -20.78 2.48 0.16
CA GLU A 63 -19.38 2.50 -0.28
C GLU A 63 -19.29 2.73 -1.78
N GLY A 64 -20.13 2.04 -2.55
CA GLY A 64 -20.24 2.19 -3.99
C GLY A 64 -20.57 3.62 -4.39
N PHE A 65 -21.61 4.21 -3.79
CA PHE A 65 -21.97 5.62 -4.01
C PHE A 65 -20.81 6.56 -3.65
N ALA A 66 -20.33 6.51 -2.41
CA ALA A 66 -19.41 7.50 -1.87
C ALA A 66 -18.05 7.49 -2.58
N ARG A 67 -17.52 6.30 -2.89
CA ARG A 67 -16.17 6.15 -3.47
C ARG A 67 -16.15 6.48 -4.95
N THR A 68 -17.24 6.19 -5.67
CA THR A 68 -17.38 6.57 -7.08
C THR A 68 -17.73 8.05 -7.22
N PHE A 69 -18.54 8.62 -6.29
CA PHE A 69 -18.77 10.06 -6.24
C PHE A 69 -17.46 10.84 -6.12
N LEU A 70 -16.51 10.33 -5.34
CA LEU A 70 -15.19 10.95 -5.24
C LEU A 70 -14.43 10.97 -6.60
N THR A 71 -14.54 9.91 -7.41
CA THR A 71 -13.99 9.93 -8.79
C THR A 71 -14.70 10.99 -9.64
N ALA A 72 -16.03 11.05 -9.60
CA ALA A 72 -16.80 12.05 -10.34
C ALA A 72 -16.44 13.48 -9.93
N ALA A 73 -16.26 13.71 -8.63
CA ALA A 73 -15.88 15.01 -8.10
C ALA A 73 -14.51 15.46 -8.61
N PHE A 74 -13.48 14.61 -8.54
CA PHE A 74 -12.17 14.94 -9.11
C PHE A 74 -12.21 15.15 -10.62
N ARG A 75 -12.98 14.33 -11.35
CA ARG A 75 -13.14 14.42 -12.80
C ARG A 75 -13.82 15.73 -13.23
N VAL A 76 -14.90 16.13 -12.56
CA VAL A 76 -15.65 17.35 -12.92
C VAL A 76 -14.92 18.60 -12.46
N ALA A 77 -14.42 18.63 -11.21
CA ALA A 77 -13.64 19.77 -10.70
C ALA A 77 -12.38 20.00 -11.53
N GLY A 78 -11.64 18.92 -11.84
CA GLY A 78 -10.44 19.01 -12.67
C GLY A 78 -10.69 19.48 -14.10
N CYS A 79 -11.92 19.36 -14.62
CA CYS A 79 -12.32 19.80 -15.95
C CYS A 79 -13.18 21.08 -15.92
N GLY A 80 -13.15 21.84 -14.82
CA GLY A 80 -13.84 23.12 -14.72
C GLY A 80 -15.36 23.03 -14.86
N GLY A 81 -15.97 21.94 -14.37
CA GLY A 81 -17.42 21.74 -14.41
C GLY A 81 -17.93 20.97 -15.63
N ASP A 82 -17.05 20.58 -16.57
CA ASP A 82 -17.45 19.75 -17.71
C ASP A 82 -17.91 18.36 -17.25
N ASP A 83 -19.19 18.06 -17.49
CA ASP A 83 -19.86 16.81 -17.12
C ASP A 83 -20.77 16.28 -18.27
N PRO A 84 -20.17 15.75 -19.35
CA PRO A 84 -20.91 15.31 -20.54
C PRO A 84 -21.79 14.08 -20.30
N HIS A 85 -21.64 13.42 -19.15
CA HIS A 85 -22.33 12.17 -18.82
C HIS A 85 -23.38 12.32 -17.71
N ASP A 86 -23.65 13.55 -17.26
CA ASP A 86 -24.55 13.89 -16.16
C ASP A 86 -24.21 13.11 -14.88
N HIS A 87 -22.92 12.99 -14.56
CA HIS A 87 -22.47 12.33 -13.33
C HIS A 87 -23.01 13.07 -12.11
N LEU A 88 -22.84 14.39 -12.01
CA LEU A 88 -23.29 15.18 -10.86
C LEU A 88 -24.81 15.17 -10.71
N GLY A 89 -25.58 15.15 -11.80
CA GLY A 89 -27.04 15.00 -11.73
C GLY A 89 -27.46 13.66 -11.13
N ASN A 90 -26.77 12.57 -11.49
CA ASN A 90 -26.99 11.25 -10.87
C ASN A 90 -26.65 11.26 -9.37
N TYR A 91 -25.49 11.82 -9.00
CA TYR A 91 -25.07 11.89 -7.60
C TYR A 91 -25.94 12.84 -6.77
N ARG A 92 -26.48 13.92 -7.35
CA ARG A 92 -27.49 14.78 -6.70
C ARG A 92 -28.72 13.97 -6.32
N ARG A 93 -29.27 13.17 -7.25
CA ARG A 93 -30.44 12.32 -6.97
C ARG A 93 -30.14 11.32 -5.86
N GLY A 94 -28.99 10.65 -5.94
CA GLY A 94 -28.59 9.67 -4.94
C GLY A 94 -28.32 10.25 -3.56
N LEU A 95 -27.70 11.43 -3.49
CA LEU A 95 -27.47 12.15 -2.24
C LEU A 95 -28.78 12.45 -1.51
N LEU A 96 -29.80 12.94 -2.23
CA LEU A 96 -31.11 13.25 -1.66
C LEU A 96 -31.92 12.00 -1.32
N ALA A 97 -31.88 10.97 -2.18
CA ALA A 97 -32.57 9.70 -1.93
C ALA A 97 -31.98 8.97 -0.71
N GLY A 98 -30.64 8.92 -0.60
CA GLY A 98 -29.95 8.23 0.48
C GLY A 98 -30.09 8.89 1.84
N THR A 99 -30.17 10.23 1.88
CA THR A 99 -30.28 10.99 3.13
C THR A 99 -31.73 11.28 3.56
N ALA A 100 -32.73 10.90 2.77
CA ALA A 100 -34.14 11.19 3.07
C ALA A 100 -34.64 10.49 4.33
N THR A 101 -34.34 9.20 4.48
CA THR A 101 -34.77 8.37 5.63
C THR A 101 -33.66 7.42 6.10
N PRO A 102 -32.54 7.93 6.65
CA PRO A 102 -31.40 7.09 7.00
C PRO A 102 -31.76 5.94 7.94
N GLY A 103 -31.34 4.73 7.60
CA GLY A 103 -31.59 3.49 8.33
C GLY A 103 -32.94 2.82 8.04
N ALA A 104 -33.77 3.37 7.15
CA ALA A 104 -34.98 2.67 6.69
C ALA A 104 -34.63 1.41 5.88
N ASP A 105 -35.48 0.39 6.00
CA ASP A 105 -35.37 -0.86 5.24
C ASP A 105 -35.97 -0.68 3.84
N ASP A 106 -35.24 0.03 2.99
CA ASP A 106 -35.62 0.29 1.60
C ASP A 106 -34.41 0.24 0.63
N ALA A 107 -34.69 0.52 -0.64
CA ALA A 107 -33.70 0.42 -1.71
C ALA A 107 -32.72 1.60 -1.77
N GLU A 108 -33.01 2.75 -1.16
CA GLU A 108 -32.25 4.00 -1.38
C GLU A 108 -31.51 4.46 -0.13
N SER A 109 -32.15 4.33 1.03
CA SER A 109 -31.74 4.91 2.29
C SER A 109 -30.34 4.46 2.70
N TRP A 110 -29.54 5.43 3.13
CA TRP A 110 -28.21 5.20 3.68
C TRP A 110 -28.30 4.69 5.11
N PRO A 111 -27.34 3.86 5.56
CA PRO A 111 -27.21 3.53 6.96
C PRO A 111 -27.01 4.79 7.82
N VAL A 112 -27.47 4.71 9.07
CA VAL A 112 -27.10 5.70 10.09
C VAL A 112 -25.62 5.58 10.41
N ILE A 113 -24.96 6.72 10.62
CA ILE A 113 -23.59 6.75 11.12
C ILE A 113 -23.59 6.38 12.62
N ARG A 114 -22.68 5.48 13.01
CA ARG A 114 -22.51 4.99 14.39
C ARG A 114 -21.04 4.93 14.76
N GLY A 115 -20.73 4.72 16.03
CA GLY A 115 -19.36 4.51 16.50
C GLY A 115 -18.71 3.25 15.92
N PHE A 116 -17.38 3.21 15.86
CA PHE A 116 -16.64 2.11 15.20
C PHE A 116 -16.92 0.71 15.80
N ARG A 117 -17.36 0.64 17.06
CA ARG A 117 -17.75 -0.60 17.75
C ARG A 117 -19.17 -1.07 17.43
N GLU A 118 -19.96 -0.24 16.75
CA GLU A 118 -21.39 -0.41 16.51
C GLU A 118 -21.73 -0.42 15.01
N GLY A 119 -20.81 -0.90 14.18
CA GLY A 119 -20.99 -0.89 12.73
C GLY A 119 -20.74 0.47 12.09
N GLY A 120 -19.81 1.26 12.65
CA GLY A 120 -19.48 2.62 12.20
C GLY A 120 -18.78 2.76 10.84
N GLN A 121 -18.91 1.79 9.93
CA GLN A 121 -18.38 1.90 8.57
C GLN A 121 -18.80 3.23 7.91
N PRO A 122 -20.08 3.66 7.93
CA PRO A 122 -20.52 4.90 7.26
C PRO A 122 -19.75 6.19 7.61
N ILE A 123 -19.05 6.24 8.77
CA ILE A 123 -18.12 7.34 9.09
C ILE A 123 -17.07 7.50 7.98
N VAL A 124 -16.54 6.38 7.47
CA VAL A 124 -15.49 6.36 6.45
C VAL A 124 -16.00 6.95 5.15
N GLU A 125 -17.20 6.58 4.73
CA GLU A 125 -17.82 7.01 3.48
C GLU A 125 -18.23 8.49 3.52
N SER A 126 -18.63 8.99 4.71
CA SER A 126 -18.98 10.39 4.91
C SER A 126 -17.87 11.36 4.48
N ALA A 127 -16.59 10.98 4.65
CA ALA A 127 -15.47 11.79 4.20
C ALA A 127 -15.33 11.88 2.68
N SER A 128 -15.67 10.80 1.96
CA SER A 128 -15.66 10.83 0.49
C SER A 128 -16.78 11.70 -0.05
N ILE A 129 -17.96 11.64 0.60
CA ILE A 129 -19.11 12.50 0.27
C ILE A 129 -18.78 13.97 0.56
N ALA A 130 -18.27 14.28 1.76
CA ALA A 130 -17.90 15.64 2.14
C ALA A 130 -16.82 16.23 1.20
N LEU A 131 -15.77 15.47 0.90
CA LEU A 131 -14.72 15.91 -0.02
C LEU A 131 -15.28 16.08 -1.45
N GLY A 132 -16.14 15.18 -1.91
CA GLY A 132 -16.80 15.31 -3.20
C GLY A 132 -17.67 16.56 -3.30
N LEU A 133 -18.44 16.86 -2.25
CA LEU A 133 -19.26 18.08 -2.16
C LEU A 133 -18.41 19.35 -2.12
N ASP A 134 -17.28 19.35 -1.40
CA ASP A 134 -16.37 20.49 -1.33
C ASP A 134 -15.74 20.78 -2.71
N LEU A 135 -15.25 19.74 -3.38
CA LEU A 135 -14.65 19.82 -4.72
C LEU A 135 -15.64 20.27 -5.81
N THR A 136 -16.92 19.92 -5.65
CA THR A 136 -17.97 20.20 -6.64
C THR A 136 -18.96 21.26 -6.17
N ARG A 137 -18.59 22.02 -5.14
CA ARG A 137 -19.51 22.90 -4.41
C ARG A 137 -20.33 23.79 -5.32
N GLU A 138 -19.66 24.49 -6.25
CA GLU A 138 -20.27 25.42 -7.20
C GLU A 138 -21.33 24.75 -8.09
N TRP A 139 -21.12 23.48 -8.48
CA TRP A 139 -21.99 22.77 -9.42
C TRP A 139 -23.04 21.88 -8.73
N LEU A 140 -22.83 21.51 -7.46
CA LEU A 140 -23.70 20.58 -6.74
C LEU A 140 -24.25 21.19 -5.46
N TRP A 141 -23.43 21.43 -4.44
CA TRP A 141 -23.91 21.86 -3.11
C TRP A 141 -24.65 23.20 -3.15
N ASP A 142 -24.09 24.20 -3.84
CA ASP A 142 -24.68 25.53 -3.94
C ASP A 142 -25.96 25.55 -4.82
N SER A 143 -26.23 24.46 -5.57
CA SER A 143 -27.47 24.27 -6.35
C SER A 143 -28.61 23.64 -5.56
N LEU A 144 -28.33 23.09 -4.36
CA LEU A 144 -29.35 22.50 -3.49
C LEU A 144 -30.17 23.60 -2.81
N SER A 145 -31.44 23.31 -2.53
CA SER A 145 -32.27 24.18 -1.69
C SER A 145 -31.78 24.19 -0.24
N GLY A 146 -32.23 25.16 0.57
CA GLY A 146 -31.90 25.20 2.00
C GLY A 146 -32.30 23.90 2.72
N ASP A 147 -33.52 23.40 2.46
CA ASP A 147 -34.02 22.16 3.05
C ASP A 147 -33.20 20.93 2.61
N GLU A 148 -32.79 20.88 1.34
CA GLU A 148 -31.94 19.80 0.81
C GLU A 148 -30.54 19.83 1.44
N GLN A 149 -29.95 21.01 1.63
CA GLN A 149 -28.68 21.17 2.33
C GLN A 149 -28.79 20.75 3.80
N ASP A 150 -29.85 21.15 4.49
CA ASP A 150 -30.10 20.79 5.89
C ASP A 150 -30.26 19.27 6.06
N GLN A 151 -30.94 18.60 5.12
CA GLN A 151 -31.08 17.15 5.08
C GLN A 151 -29.72 16.44 4.98
N VAL A 152 -28.88 16.86 4.03
CA VAL A 152 -27.56 16.26 3.80
C VAL A 152 -26.62 16.53 4.97
N GLU A 153 -26.62 17.76 5.49
CA GLU A 153 -25.84 18.13 6.67
C GLU A 153 -26.23 17.29 7.88
N ALA A 154 -27.52 17.05 8.11
CA ALA A 154 -27.98 16.25 9.24
C ALA A 154 -27.35 14.85 9.25
N TRP A 155 -27.24 14.20 8.08
CA TRP A 155 -26.55 12.91 7.98
C TRP A 155 -25.04 13.06 8.21
N LEU A 156 -24.38 14.03 7.57
CA LEU A 156 -22.92 14.24 7.69
C LEU A 156 -22.48 14.54 9.13
N ARG A 157 -23.25 15.35 9.87
CA ARG A 157 -22.94 15.75 11.25
C ARG A 157 -22.82 14.59 12.22
N GLU A 158 -23.46 13.46 11.94
CA GLU A 158 -23.36 12.28 12.79
C GLU A 158 -21.92 11.72 12.82
N ALA A 159 -21.10 11.97 11.80
CA ALA A 159 -19.67 11.62 11.81
C ALA A 159 -18.87 12.42 12.86
N LEU A 160 -19.33 13.61 13.25
CA LEU A 160 -18.67 14.45 14.26
C LEU A 160 -19.03 14.02 15.70
N ARG A 161 -20.10 13.23 15.86
CA ARG A 161 -20.73 12.91 17.16
C ARG A 161 -20.47 11.49 17.64
N HIS A 162 -19.84 10.66 16.81
CA HIS A 162 -19.56 9.26 17.10
C HIS A 162 -18.06 8.97 17.15
N GLU A 163 -17.67 8.01 18.00
CA GLU A 163 -16.26 7.64 18.19
C GLU A 163 -15.68 6.94 16.94
N PRO A 164 -14.65 7.51 16.28
CA PRO A 164 -13.91 6.85 15.22
C PRO A 164 -12.95 5.81 15.79
N ALA A 165 -12.49 4.86 14.97
CA ALA A 165 -11.40 3.97 15.38
C ALA A 165 -10.12 4.79 15.67
N PRO A 166 -9.26 4.36 16.63
CA PRO A 166 -8.05 5.08 17.04
C PRO A 166 -6.90 4.98 16.01
N ASN A 167 -7.16 5.44 14.80
CA ASN A 167 -6.29 5.43 13.64
C ASN A 167 -6.77 6.51 12.63
N ASN A 168 -6.39 6.40 11.36
CA ASN A 168 -6.81 7.27 10.25
C ASN A 168 -8.30 7.59 10.18
N TRP A 169 -9.18 6.83 10.86
CA TRP A 169 -10.59 7.15 10.97
C TRP A 169 -10.88 8.54 11.53
N TYR A 170 -9.99 9.12 12.34
CA TYR A 170 -10.12 10.51 12.79
C TYR A 170 -9.96 11.56 11.67
N LEU A 171 -9.36 11.18 10.53
CA LEU A 171 -9.28 12.06 9.35
C LEU A 171 -10.62 12.17 8.62
N PHE A 172 -11.56 11.25 8.86
CA PHE A 172 -12.86 11.26 8.18
C PHE A 172 -13.79 12.35 8.74
N PRO A 173 -14.02 12.46 10.07
CA PRO A 173 -14.71 13.61 10.65
C PRO A 173 -14.03 14.94 10.35
N MET A 174 -12.69 14.99 10.25
CA MET A 174 -11.96 16.19 9.85
C MET A 174 -12.35 16.65 8.43
N ALA A 175 -12.47 15.73 7.47
CA ALA A 175 -12.92 16.06 6.12
C ALA A 175 -14.36 16.60 6.11
N VAL A 176 -15.26 15.97 6.88
CA VAL A 176 -16.64 16.45 7.07
C VAL A 176 -16.67 17.86 7.67
N ALA A 177 -15.93 18.07 8.76
CA ALA A 177 -15.83 19.34 9.44
C ALA A 177 -15.27 20.45 8.53
N SER A 178 -14.27 20.12 7.71
CA SER A 178 -13.70 21.05 6.73
C SER A 178 -14.75 21.51 5.72
N PHE A 179 -15.47 20.57 5.11
CA PHE A 179 -16.53 20.87 4.15
C PHE A 179 -17.63 21.74 4.79
N LEU A 180 -18.16 21.34 5.96
CA LEU A 180 -19.21 22.11 6.64
C LEU A 180 -18.75 23.53 6.97
N THR A 181 -17.51 23.70 7.42
CA THR A 181 -16.91 25.01 7.66
C THR A 181 -16.85 25.84 6.38
N GLY A 182 -16.32 25.26 5.29
CA GLY A 182 -16.24 25.91 3.98
C GLY A 182 -17.61 26.33 3.45
N ALA A 183 -18.63 25.48 3.65
CA ALA A 183 -20.02 25.72 3.27
C ALA A 183 -20.74 26.79 4.13
N GLY A 184 -20.07 27.41 5.11
CA GLY A 184 -20.66 28.40 6.01
C GLY A 184 -21.49 27.79 7.15
N ARG A 185 -21.36 26.48 7.38
CA ARG A 185 -22.07 25.69 8.39
C ARG A 185 -21.11 25.17 9.48
N GLY A 186 -19.96 25.84 9.65
CA GLY A 186 -18.98 25.54 10.69
C GLY A 186 -19.43 26.00 12.07
N ASP A 187 -19.04 25.25 13.10
CA ASP A 187 -19.30 25.53 14.51
C ASP A 187 -18.24 24.86 15.42
N ALA A 188 -18.48 24.93 16.74
CA ALA A 188 -17.58 24.33 17.73
C ALA A 188 -17.45 22.79 17.62
N GLU A 189 -18.41 22.07 17.02
CA GLU A 189 -18.24 20.63 16.75
C GLU A 189 -17.22 20.42 15.63
N THR A 190 -17.31 21.21 14.56
CA THR A 190 -16.37 21.15 13.43
C THR A 190 -14.95 21.50 13.86
N GLU A 191 -14.78 22.55 14.68
CA GLU A 191 -13.47 22.95 15.22
C GLU A 191 -12.83 21.82 16.04
N ARG A 192 -13.58 21.22 16.96
CA ARG A 192 -13.09 20.10 17.78
C ARG A 192 -12.66 18.89 16.96
N ALA A 193 -13.39 18.57 15.89
CA ALA A 193 -13.05 17.44 15.02
C ALA A 193 -11.72 17.69 14.27
N VAL A 194 -11.51 18.91 13.77
CA VAL A 194 -10.25 19.31 13.12
C VAL A 194 -9.10 19.26 14.12
N ASP A 195 -9.23 19.93 15.27
CA ASP A 195 -8.19 19.99 16.29
C ASP A 195 -7.75 18.59 16.75
N ARG A 196 -8.73 17.70 16.97
CA ARG A 196 -8.44 16.32 17.40
C ARG A 196 -7.68 15.53 16.34
N ALA A 197 -8.05 15.67 15.07
CA ALA A 197 -7.36 14.98 13.98
C ALA A 197 -5.93 15.47 13.82
N LEU A 198 -5.71 16.79 13.90
CA LEU A 198 -4.38 17.41 13.84
C LEU A 198 -3.50 16.97 15.01
N GLU A 199 -4.04 16.97 16.24
CA GLU A 199 -3.33 16.48 17.43
C GLU A 199 -2.86 15.02 17.27
N LEU A 200 -3.75 14.14 16.80
CA LEU A 200 -3.43 12.72 16.59
C LEU A 200 -2.38 12.52 15.49
N LEU A 201 -2.46 13.27 14.39
CA LEU A 201 -1.45 13.22 13.32
C LEU A 201 -0.06 13.54 13.84
N GLU A 202 0.08 14.51 14.76
CA GLU A 202 1.37 14.82 15.39
C GLU A 202 1.88 13.65 16.24
N GLY A 203 1.00 12.97 17.00
CA GLY A 203 1.36 11.77 17.76
C GLY A 203 1.74 10.56 16.89
N TRP A 204 1.30 10.54 15.64
CA TRP A 204 1.57 9.48 14.67
C TRP A 204 2.78 9.74 13.77
N TYR A 205 3.31 10.96 13.75
CA TYR A 205 4.48 11.29 12.97
C TYR A 205 5.73 10.54 13.49
N ARG A 206 6.54 9.98 12.58
CA ARG A 206 7.74 9.19 12.90
C ARG A 206 9.02 9.79 12.30
N GLY A 207 8.93 10.99 11.71
CA GLY A 207 10.06 11.67 11.06
C GLY A 207 10.14 11.37 9.56
N GLU A 208 10.88 12.22 8.85
CA GLU A 208 11.16 12.10 7.40
C GLU A 208 9.88 11.87 6.56
N GLY A 209 8.79 12.54 6.91
CA GLY A 209 7.49 12.39 6.24
C GLY A 209 6.70 11.11 6.56
N TRP A 210 7.24 10.16 7.32
CA TRP A 210 6.55 8.91 7.63
C TRP A 210 5.62 9.04 8.84
N TYR A 211 4.47 8.37 8.75
CA TYR A 211 3.50 8.23 9.83
C TYR A 211 3.29 6.75 10.14
N THR A 212 2.93 6.43 11.37
CA THR A 212 2.25 5.16 11.68
C THR A 212 0.75 5.40 11.76
N ASP A 213 -0.06 4.41 11.45
CA ASP A 213 -1.51 4.52 11.55
C ASP A 213 -2.04 4.00 12.89
N GLY A 214 -2.24 4.90 13.86
CA GLY A 214 -2.64 4.49 15.20
C GLY A 214 -1.48 3.86 15.98
N ASP A 215 -1.84 3.04 16.98
CA ASP A 215 -0.88 2.30 17.78
C ASP A 215 -0.26 1.15 16.98
N GLY A 216 1.07 1.16 16.85
CA GLY A 216 1.85 0.11 16.18
C GLY A 216 2.89 0.68 15.22
N ARG A 217 3.28 -0.12 14.23
CA ARG A 217 4.27 0.24 13.19
C ARG A 217 3.79 -0.17 11.81
N MET A 218 2.70 0.45 11.39
CA MET A 218 2.04 0.14 10.12
C MET A 218 2.55 1.09 9.05
N PHE A 219 3.59 0.65 8.33
CA PHE A 219 4.16 1.38 7.20
C PHE A 219 3.74 0.65 5.93
N ASP A 220 2.96 1.33 5.10
CA ASP A 220 2.45 0.82 3.82
C ASP A 220 1.85 2.00 3.02
N HIS A 221 1.11 1.68 1.96
CA HIS A 221 0.45 2.65 1.10
C HIS A 221 -0.59 3.55 1.80
N TYR A 222 -1.12 3.18 2.98
CA TYR A 222 -2.05 4.04 3.74
C TYR A 222 -1.40 5.33 4.22
N VAL A 223 -0.09 5.32 4.47
CA VAL A 223 0.65 6.54 4.80
C VAL A 223 0.43 7.56 3.69
N GLY A 224 0.51 7.15 2.43
CA GLY A 224 0.27 8.02 1.28
C GLY A 224 -1.21 8.42 1.10
N TRP A 225 -2.12 7.45 0.99
CA TRP A 225 -3.50 7.73 0.57
C TRP A 225 -4.47 8.15 1.69
N ALA A 226 -4.00 8.17 2.94
CA ALA A 226 -4.76 8.69 4.06
C ALA A 226 -3.97 9.77 4.81
N MET A 227 -2.81 9.40 5.36
CA MET A 227 -2.07 10.28 6.28
C MET A 227 -1.45 11.50 5.61
N HIS A 228 -1.18 11.42 4.30
CA HIS A 228 -0.78 12.57 3.49
C HIS A 228 -1.94 13.17 2.69
N LEU A 229 -2.76 12.34 2.04
CA LEU A 229 -3.84 12.83 1.19
C LEU A 229 -4.82 13.76 1.91
N TYR A 230 -5.38 13.34 3.06
CA TYR A 230 -6.41 14.16 3.72
C TYR A 230 -5.85 15.49 4.26
N PRO A 231 -4.71 15.52 4.99
CA PRO A 231 -4.21 16.78 5.55
C PRO A 231 -3.72 17.76 4.49
N VAL A 232 -3.16 17.26 3.38
CA VAL A 232 -2.70 18.11 2.28
C VAL A 232 -3.87 18.64 1.46
N LEU A 233 -4.89 17.82 1.17
CA LEU A 233 -6.11 18.33 0.53
C LEU A 233 -6.87 19.31 1.44
N PHE A 234 -6.91 19.05 2.75
CA PHE A 234 -7.52 19.95 3.73
C PHE A 234 -6.91 21.37 3.65
N THR A 235 -5.57 21.48 3.64
CA THR A 235 -4.92 22.80 3.55
C THR A 235 -5.03 23.40 2.15
N HIS A 236 -4.97 22.58 1.10
CA HIS A 236 -5.09 23.03 -0.29
C HIS A 236 -6.47 23.65 -0.58
N LEU A 237 -7.56 22.98 -0.19
CA LEU A 237 -8.93 23.42 -0.47
C LEU A 237 -9.35 24.65 0.33
N ARG A 238 -8.79 24.86 1.53
CA ARG A 238 -9.02 26.09 2.32
C ARG A 238 -8.27 27.31 1.77
N GLY A 239 -7.35 27.11 0.84
CA GLY A 239 -6.52 28.14 0.24
C GLY A 239 -5.32 28.55 1.11
N GLU A 240 -4.29 29.06 0.46
CA GLU A 240 -2.98 29.37 1.08
C GLU A 240 -3.06 30.36 2.25
N GLY A 241 -4.08 31.22 2.29
CA GLY A 241 -4.26 32.23 3.33
C GLY A 241 -4.95 31.76 4.61
N ALA A 242 -5.55 30.57 4.62
CA ALA A 242 -6.35 30.11 5.77
C ALA A 242 -5.48 29.61 6.94
N ASP A 243 -4.44 28.83 6.64
CA ASP A 243 -3.42 28.40 7.61
C ASP A 243 -2.08 28.11 6.90
N PRO A 244 -1.27 29.16 6.61
CA PRO A 244 -0.02 29.02 5.87
C PRO A 244 1.00 28.09 6.55
N GLU A 245 1.05 28.09 7.89
CA GLU A 245 2.02 27.29 8.64
C GLU A 245 1.67 25.80 8.60
N LEU A 246 0.38 25.46 8.69
CA LEU A 246 -0.08 24.09 8.52
C LEU A 246 0.16 23.59 7.09
N GLY A 247 -0.15 24.41 6.08
CA GLY A 247 0.12 24.11 4.68
C GLY A 247 1.61 23.83 4.42
N LYS A 248 2.50 24.69 4.92
CA LYS A 248 3.95 24.50 4.83
C LYS A 248 4.41 23.24 5.55
N ARG A 249 3.90 22.96 6.75
CA ARG A 249 4.27 21.77 7.54
C ARG A 249 3.92 20.48 6.80
N PHE A 250 2.69 20.34 6.33
CA PHE A 250 2.27 19.13 5.60
C PHE A 250 2.94 19.04 4.22
N GLY A 251 3.18 20.16 3.54
CA GLY A 251 3.95 20.17 2.30
C GLY A 251 5.39 19.69 2.46
N VAL A 252 6.09 20.09 3.53
CA VAL A 252 7.44 19.60 3.84
C VAL A 252 7.42 18.10 4.14
N ARG A 253 6.49 17.64 4.99
CA ARG A 253 6.37 16.22 5.34
C ARG A 253 6.05 15.36 4.11
N LEU A 254 5.17 15.82 3.21
CA LEU A 254 4.86 15.12 1.97
C LEU A 254 6.08 15.04 1.05
N ARG A 255 6.83 16.14 0.90
CA ARG A 255 8.07 16.16 0.11
C ARG A 255 9.09 15.15 0.61
N GLU A 256 9.32 15.10 1.93
CA GLU A 256 10.24 14.13 2.55
C GLU A 256 9.77 12.69 2.32
N PHE A 257 8.49 12.40 2.56
CA PHE A 257 7.89 11.09 2.33
C PHE A 257 8.06 10.63 0.88
N LEU A 258 7.72 11.49 -0.08
CA LEU A 258 7.82 11.16 -1.51
C LEU A 258 9.27 10.93 -1.96
N GLY A 259 10.27 11.47 -1.26
CA GLY A 259 11.68 11.21 -1.55
C GLY A 259 12.06 9.73 -1.38
N THR A 260 11.38 9.00 -0.50
CA THR A 260 11.62 7.56 -0.27
C THR A 260 10.49 6.69 -0.81
N PHE A 261 9.23 7.12 -0.68
CA PHE A 261 8.05 6.37 -1.12
C PHE A 261 8.01 6.15 -2.63
N ALA A 262 8.44 7.14 -3.44
CA ALA A 262 8.48 7.01 -4.89
C ALA A 262 9.40 5.87 -5.38
N LEU A 263 10.39 5.47 -4.57
CA LEU A 263 11.28 4.35 -4.86
C LEU A 263 10.61 2.99 -4.68
N THR A 264 9.37 2.94 -4.16
CA THR A 264 8.59 1.70 -3.99
C THR A 264 7.75 1.32 -5.21
N PHE A 265 7.94 2.02 -6.33
CA PHE A 265 7.31 1.76 -7.62
C PHE A 265 8.33 1.23 -8.61
N ASP A 266 7.95 0.16 -9.32
CA ASP A 266 8.77 -0.48 -10.34
C ASP A 266 8.92 0.38 -11.60
N GLY A 267 9.99 0.16 -12.35
CA GLY A 267 10.14 0.65 -13.72
C GLY A 267 8.99 0.29 -14.65
N ASN A 268 8.27 -0.81 -14.40
CA ASN A 268 7.09 -1.23 -15.17
C ASN A 268 5.75 -0.66 -14.64
N GLY A 269 5.79 0.20 -13.63
CA GLY A 269 4.63 0.83 -13.01
C GLY A 269 4.03 0.08 -11.82
N ALA A 270 4.46 -1.14 -11.51
CA ALA A 270 3.94 -1.90 -10.38
C ALA A 270 4.24 -1.21 -9.03
N PRO A 271 3.23 -0.93 -8.18
CA PRO A 271 3.48 -0.57 -6.80
C PRO A 271 3.90 -1.81 -5.99
N LEU A 272 4.62 -1.59 -4.89
CA LEU A 272 4.99 -2.64 -3.94
C LEU A 272 3.77 -3.43 -3.43
N HIS A 273 3.82 -4.76 -3.48
CA HIS A 273 2.75 -5.61 -2.93
C HIS A 273 2.95 -5.85 -1.42
N GLN A 274 2.75 -4.82 -0.59
CA GLN A 274 2.88 -4.87 0.86
C GLN A 274 1.77 -4.08 1.56
N GLY A 275 1.32 -4.60 2.70
CA GLY A 275 0.39 -3.92 3.60
C GLY A 275 -1.07 -4.18 3.26
N ARG A 276 -1.95 -3.42 3.90
CA ARG A 276 -3.39 -3.64 3.85
C ARG A 276 -4.07 -2.94 2.68
N SER A 277 -5.28 -3.41 2.35
CA SER A 277 -6.17 -2.85 1.33
C SER A 277 -5.54 -2.71 -0.07
N LEU A 278 -4.66 -3.63 -0.43
CA LEU A 278 -4.02 -3.68 -1.75
C LEU A 278 -5.04 -3.73 -2.91
N THR A 279 -6.26 -4.17 -2.65
CA THR A 279 -7.35 -4.15 -3.64
C THR A 279 -7.74 -2.75 -4.12
N TYR A 280 -7.27 -1.68 -3.47
CA TYR A 280 -7.55 -0.30 -3.87
C TYR A 280 -6.67 0.17 -5.04
N ARG A 281 -5.58 -0.56 -5.34
CA ARG A 281 -4.74 -0.40 -6.54
C ARG A 281 -4.26 1.02 -6.78
N PHE A 282 -4.99 1.81 -7.58
CA PHE A 282 -4.60 3.16 -8.00
C PHE A 282 -4.44 4.07 -6.78
N ALA A 283 -5.12 3.78 -5.68
CA ALA A 283 -4.95 4.52 -4.44
C ALA A 283 -3.47 4.63 -4.03
N ALA A 284 -2.61 3.66 -4.38
CA ALA A 284 -1.18 3.68 -4.07
C ALA A 284 -0.47 4.97 -4.51
N VAL A 285 -0.95 5.63 -5.58
CA VAL A 285 -0.32 6.86 -6.10
C VAL A 285 -0.95 8.16 -5.58
N SER A 286 -1.88 8.08 -4.62
CA SER A 286 -2.63 9.25 -4.14
C SER A 286 -1.74 10.35 -3.57
N SER A 287 -0.68 10.01 -2.83
CA SER A 287 0.29 10.98 -2.28
C SER A 287 1.12 11.66 -3.37
N VAL A 288 1.47 10.90 -4.42
CA VAL A 288 2.19 11.44 -5.59
C VAL A 288 1.29 12.44 -6.33
N ALA A 289 -0.01 12.12 -6.44
CA ALA A 289 -0.99 12.97 -7.11
C ALA A 289 -1.13 14.31 -6.37
N VAL A 290 -1.42 14.30 -5.07
CA VAL A 290 -1.55 15.54 -4.29
C VAL A 290 -0.23 16.30 -4.18
N GLY A 291 0.92 15.60 -4.16
CA GLY A 291 2.24 16.23 -4.18
C GLY A 291 2.54 16.95 -5.48
N ALA A 292 2.12 16.39 -6.62
CA ALA A 292 2.23 17.04 -7.92
C ALA A 292 1.31 18.27 -8.05
N VAL A 293 0.06 18.16 -7.56
CA VAL A 293 -0.93 19.26 -7.60
C VAL A 293 -0.50 20.44 -6.73
N THR A 294 0.05 20.17 -5.54
CA THR A 294 0.43 21.21 -4.57
C THR A 294 1.88 21.67 -4.71
N GLY A 295 2.66 21.06 -5.60
CA GLY A 295 4.11 21.28 -5.72
C GLY A 295 4.93 20.72 -4.53
N ALA A 296 4.30 20.02 -3.59
CA ALA A 296 4.93 19.38 -2.44
C ALA A 296 5.59 18.03 -2.78
N THR A 297 6.42 18.00 -3.83
CA THR A 297 7.12 16.81 -4.30
C THR A 297 8.58 17.13 -4.62
N PRO A 298 9.55 16.25 -4.29
CA PRO A 298 10.95 16.45 -4.67
C PRO A 298 11.23 16.10 -6.14
N TRP A 299 10.25 15.50 -6.83
CA TRP A 299 10.39 15.00 -8.19
C TRP A 299 9.93 16.01 -9.23
N SER A 300 10.49 15.92 -10.43
CA SER A 300 10.01 16.71 -11.57
C SER A 300 8.56 16.33 -11.91
N PRO A 301 7.82 17.19 -12.62
CA PRO A 301 6.50 16.84 -13.14
C PRO A 301 6.52 15.60 -14.04
N GLY A 302 7.59 15.41 -14.84
CA GLY A 302 7.78 14.26 -15.73
C GLY A 302 7.92 12.94 -14.97
N VAL A 303 8.74 12.91 -13.91
CA VAL A 303 8.88 11.73 -13.03
C VAL A 303 7.55 11.44 -12.32
N SER A 304 6.89 12.48 -11.82
CA SER A 304 5.62 12.35 -11.12
C SER A 304 4.55 11.74 -12.04
N ARG A 305 4.42 12.22 -13.29
CA ARG A 305 3.49 11.64 -14.26
C ARG A 305 3.81 10.18 -14.57
N SER A 306 5.07 9.80 -14.72
CA SER A 306 5.46 8.41 -14.96
C SER A 306 5.05 7.46 -13.82
N ILE A 307 5.20 7.89 -12.55
CA ILE A 307 4.75 7.08 -11.40
C ILE A 307 3.23 6.95 -11.41
N LEU A 308 2.52 8.08 -11.57
CA LEU A 308 1.06 8.13 -11.60
C LEU A 308 0.50 7.24 -12.71
N SER A 309 0.82 7.57 -13.96
CA SER A 309 0.31 6.88 -15.15
C SER A 309 0.79 5.45 -15.21
N GLY A 310 2.05 5.17 -14.79
CA GLY A 310 2.60 3.83 -14.75
C GLY A 310 1.80 2.89 -13.86
N ALA A 311 1.45 3.34 -12.64
CA ALA A 311 0.67 2.52 -11.71
C ALA A 311 -0.77 2.29 -12.18
N VAL A 312 -1.45 3.31 -12.71
CA VAL A 312 -2.81 3.13 -13.22
C VAL A 312 -2.80 2.20 -14.43
N LYS A 313 -1.91 2.46 -15.40
CA LYS A 313 -1.75 1.63 -16.60
C LYS A 313 -1.39 0.19 -16.26
N TYR A 314 -0.53 -0.02 -15.27
CA TYR A 314 -0.10 -1.35 -14.82
C TYR A 314 -1.30 -2.27 -14.52
N PHE A 315 -2.30 -1.74 -13.82
CA PHE A 315 -3.50 -2.49 -13.44
C PHE A 315 -4.55 -2.56 -14.54
N THR A 316 -4.75 -1.49 -15.32
CA THR A 316 -5.69 -1.53 -16.47
C THR A 316 -5.25 -2.55 -17.50
N ASP A 317 -3.94 -2.73 -17.69
CA ASP A 317 -3.39 -3.73 -18.61
C ASP A 317 -3.44 -5.18 -18.07
N ARG A 318 -3.71 -5.37 -16.75
CA ARG A 318 -3.55 -6.68 -16.07
C ARG A 318 -4.85 -7.24 -15.48
N GLY A 319 -6.00 -6.81 -15.99
CA GLY A 319 -7.29 -7.44 -15.67
C GLY A 319 -7.89 -7.04 -14.33
N ALA A 320 -7.55 -5.84 -13.82
CA ALA A 320 -8.07 -5.32 -12.55
C ALA A 320 -9.61 -5.20 -12.51
N ALA A 321 -10.24 -5.21 -13.68
CA ALA A 321 -11.66 -5.12 -13.87
C ALA A 321 -12.21 -6.33 -14.65
N ARG A 322 -13.46 -6.68 -14.35
CA ARG A 322 -14.29 -7.61 -15.13
C ARG A 322 -15.53 -6.86 -15.59
N ASP A 323 -15.78 -6.86 -16.90
CA ASP A 323 -16.90 -6.11 -17.51
C ASP A 323 -16.89 -4.62 -17.12
N GLY A 324 -15.69 -4.03 -17.00
CA GLY A 324 -15.48 -2.64 -16.59
C GLY A 324 -15.51 -2.41 -15.07
N VAL A 325 -16.05 -3.34 -14.28
CA VAL A 325 -16.14 -3.21 -12.81
C VAL A 325 -14.88 -3.78 -12.15
N HIS A 326 -14.25 -3.00 -11.29
CA HIS A 326 -13.07 -3.45 -10.54
C HIS A 326 -13.36 -4.67 -9.66
N THR A 327 -12.49 -5.69 -9.73
CA THR A 327 -12.61 -6.90 -8.90
C THR A 327 -11.91 -6.73 -7.55
N ARG A 328 -12.21 -7.59 -6.56
CA ARG A 328 -11.44 -7.66 -5.30
C ARG A 328 -10.17 -8.51 -5.48
N GLY A 329 -9.00 -8.02 -5.11
CA GLY A 329 -7.74 -8.77 -5.19
C GLY A 329 -6.55 -7.89 -5.56
N TRP A 330 -5.74 -8.30 -6.54
CA TRP A 330 -4.59 -7.53 -7.03
C TRP A 330 -4.68 -7.28 -8.53
N HIS A 331 -4.12 -8.14 -9.39
CA HIS A 331 -4.36 -8.06 -10.84
C HIS A 331 -5.77 -8.46 -11.21
N GLY A 332 -6.35 -9.43 -10.51
CA GLY A 332 -7.74 -9.83 -10.63
C GLY A 332 -8.23 -10.41 -9.30
N PRO A 333 -9.26 -11.28 -9.31
CA PRO A 333 -9.71 -11.98 -8.11
C PRO A 333 -8.59 -12.74 -7.40
N HIS A 334 -8.29 -12.36 -6.16
CA HIS A 334 -7.32 -13.07 -5.32
C HIS A 334 -7.75 -13.01 -3.84
N PRO A 335 -8.52 -14.01 -3.36
CA PRO A 335 -9.13 -13.98 -2.02
C PRO A 335 -8.13 -13.80 -0.87
N ALA A 336 -6.91 -14.32 -0.99
CA ALA A 336 -5.92 -14.22 0.09
C ALA A 336 -5.38 -12.80 0.31
N THR A 337 -5.57 -11.87 -0.64
CA THR A 337 -5.24 -10.44 -0.46
C THR A 337 -6.39 -9.65 0.15
N VAL A 338 -7.62 -10.17 0.10
CA VAL A 338 -8.84 -9.44 0.47
C VAL A 338 -9.04 -9.48 1.98
N GLN A 339 -9.16 -8.30 2.60
CA GLN A 339 -9.41 -8.18 4.03
C GLN A 339 -10.91 -8.36 4.36
N PRO A 340 -11.29 -8.78 5.58
CA PRO A 340 -12.69 -9.03 5.94
C PRO A 340 -13.61 -7.81 5.83
N TYR A 341 -13.05 -6.60 5.84
CA TYR A 341 -13.79 -5.34 5.66
C TYR A 341 -13.91 -4.93 4.18
N SER A 342 -13.36 -5.69 3.23
CA SER A 342 -13.37 -5.34 1.81
C SER A 342 -14.55 -5.96 1.05
N GLY A 343 -15.56 -5.12 0.79
CA GLY A 343 -16.75 -5.46 0.01
C GLY A 343 -16.57 -5.24 -1.51
N PRO A 344 -17.62 -5.49 -2.32
CA PRO A 344 -17.56 -5.34 -3.78
C PRO A 344 -17.16 -3.93 -4.26
N ALA A 345 -17.55 -2.89 -3.52
CA ALA A 345 -17.20 -1.50 -3.80
C ALA A 345 -15.83 -1.07 -3.25
N SER A 346 -15.16 -1.94 -2.50
CA SER A 346 -13.86 -1.61 -1.90
C SER A 346 -12.74 -1.21 -2.85
N PRO A 347 -12.61 -1.80 -4.05
CA PRO A 347 -11.66 -1.34 -5.05
C PRO A 347 -11.81 0.12 -5.48
N TYR A 348 -12.97 0.75 -5.30
CA TYR A 348 -13.24 2.13 -5.76
C TYR A 348 -12.58 3.21 -4.91
N TRP A 349 -11.88 2.86 -3.82
CA TRP A 349 -10.88 3.75 -3.22
C TRP A 349 -9.77 4.15 -4.20
N CYS A 350 -9.65 3.47 -5.35
CA CYS A 350 -8.86 3.91 -6.48
C CYS A 350 -9.18 5.36 -6.92
N SER A 351 -10.37 5.87 -6.59
CA SER A 351 -10.82 7.25 -6.81
C SER A 351 -9.82 8.31 -6.36
N LYS A 352 -9.10 8.06 -5.26
CA LYS A 352 -8.11 9.00 -4.71
C LYS A 352 -6.95 9.32 -5.67
N ALA A 353 -6.62 8.41 -6.58
CA ALA A 353 -5.61 8.65 -7.61
C ALA A 353 -6.01 9.82 -8.52
N PHE A 354 -7.30 9.98 -8.79
CA PHE A 354 -7.82 11.03 -9.67
C PHE A 354 -7.74 12.43 -9.08
N SER A 355 -7.29 12.59 -7.82
CA SER A 355 -6.83 13.89 -7.31
C SER A 355 -5.79 14.55 -8.23
N ALA A 356 -5.06 13.77 -9.03
CA ALA A 356 -4.18 14.29 -10.07
C ALA A 356 -4.90 15.20 -11.09
N LEU A 357 -6.19 14.96 -11.38
CA LEU A 357 -6.98 15.78 -12.32
C LEU A 357 -7.24 17.19 -11.82
N LEU A 358 -7.04 17.47 -10.52
CA LEU A 358 -7.07 18.84 -9.99
C LEU A 358 -5.95 19.71 -10.59
N ALA A 359 -4.89 19.10 -11.12
CA ALA A 359 -4.00 19.79 -12.04
C ALA A 359 -4.72 20.05 -13.38
N GLY A 360 -5.04 21.32 -13.65
CA GLY A 360 -5.67 21.76 -14.90
C GLY A 360 -4.83 21.41 -16.14
N PRO A 361 -5.41 21.48 -17.35
CA PRO A 361 -4.78 20.99 -18.59
C PRO A 361 -3.40 21.59 -18.90
N ASP A 362 -3.16 22.85 -18.52
CA ASP A 362 -1.88 23.54 -18.76
C ASP A 362 -0.82 23.26 -17.68
N HIS A 363 -1.17 22.55 -16.61
CA HIS A 363 -0.27 22.28 -15.50
C HIS A 363 0.96 21.46 -15.96
N PRO A 364 2.18 21.74 -15.46
CA PRO A 364 3.40 21.01 -15.83
C PRO A 364 3.31 19.49 -15.66
N LEU A 365 2.46 19.02 -14.75
CA LEU A 365 2.16 17.58 -14.61
C LEU A 365 1.73 16.95 -15.94
N TRP A 366 0.99 17.67 -16.78
CA TRP A 366 0.46 17.16 -18.05
C TRP A 366 1.26 17.63 -19.27
N THR A 367 1.98 18.75 -19.16
CA THR A 367 2.66 19.38 -20.32
C THR A 367 4.17 19.14 -20.37
N ALA A 368 4.84 18.84 -19.25
CA ALA A 368 6.24 18.43 -19.25
C ALA A 368 6.41 17.08 -19.95
N THR A 369 7.59 16.73 -20.48
CA THR A 369 7.83 15.37 -21.01
C THR A 369 7.99 14.37 -19.86
N GLU A 370 7.47 13.15 -19.99
CA GLU A 370 7.70 12.10 -18.98
C GLU A 370 9.19 11.77 -18.86
N GLU A 371 9.60 11.48 -17.63
CA GLU A 371 10.94 11.05 -17.27
C GLU A 371 10.86 9.67 -16.60
N PRO A 372 11.88 8.80 -16.70
CA PRO A 372 11.87 7.51 -16.03
C PRO A 372 11.62 7.63 -14.52
N VAL A 373 10.89 6.66 -13.96
CA VAL A 373 10.67 6.59 -12.51
C VAL A 373 11.99 6.40 -11.76
N PRO A 374 12.09 6.79 -10.47
CA PRO A 374 13.35 6.72 -9.73
C PRO A 374 13.99 5.31 -9.68
N ALA A 375 13.16 4.26 -9.67
CA ALA A 375 13.62 2.87 -9.65
C ALA A 375 14.23 2.38 -10.97
N ALA A 376 13.97 3.06 -12.09
CA ALA A 376 14.51 2.68 -13.41
C ALA A 376 15.97 3.13 -13.62
N GLY A 377 16.60 3.72 -12.60
CA GLY A 377 18.01 4.09 -12.62
C GLY A 377 18.96 2.94 -12.26
N PRO A 378 20.24 3.26 -11.98
CA PRO A 378 21.21 2.29 -11.48
C PRO A 378 20.75 1.59 -10.19
N ALA A 379 21.29 0.40 -9.94
CA ALA A 379 21.05 -0.31 -8.69
C ALA A 379 21.46 0.54 -7.49
N ALA A 380 20.57 0.67 -6.51
CA ALA A 380 20.80 1.47 -5.31
C ALA A 380 20.17 0.80 -4.08
N THR A 381 20.64 1.22 -2.91
CA THR A 381 20.01 0.89 -1.63
C THR A 381 19.77 2.17 -0.84
N VAL A 382 18.52 2.40 -0.42
CA VAL A 382 18.10 3.61 0.29
C VAL A 382 17.49 3.21 1.64
N PRO A 383 18.10 3.61 2.77
CA PRO A 383 17.51 3.36 4.08
C PRO A 383 16.31 4.28 4.31
N VAL A 384 15.27 3.75 4.95
CA VAL A 384 14.11 4.49 5.42
C VAL A 384 13.99 4.25 6.92
N ALA A 385 14.72 5.04 7.70
CA ALA A 385 14.94 4.79 9.12
C ALA A 385 13.65 4.79 9.96
N PRO A 386 12.68 5.72 9.76
CA PRO A 386 11.41 5.70 10.49
C PRO A 386 10.62 4.40 10.29
N ALA A 387 10.61 3.89 9.05
CA ALA A 387 9.94 2.64 8.69
C ALA A 387 10.73 1.38 9.10
N GLY A 388 12.04 1.52 9.36
CA GLY A 388 12.96 0.39 9.51
C GLY A 388 13.05 -0.43 8.22
N TRP A 389 13.06 0.24 7.07
CA TRP A 389 13.15 -0.40 5.75
C TRP A 389 14.47 -0.11 5.07
N LEU A 390 14.89 -1.04 4.21
CA LEU A 390 15.89 -0.76 3.18
C LEU A 390 15.24 -1.00 1.81
N VAL A 391 15.11 0.04 1.01
CA VAL A 391 14.65 -0.05 -0.37
C VAL A 391 15.85 -0.39 -1.25
N GLN A 392 15.73 -1.42 -2.09
CA GLN A 392 16.76 -1.88 -3.01
C GLN A 392 16.19 -1.89 -4.44
N THR A 393 16.79 -1.10 -5.33
CA THR A 393 16.45 -1.08 -6.75
C THR A 393 17.48 -1.91 -7.53
N THR A 394 17.04 -2.57 -8.61
CA THR A 394 17.93 -3.23 -9.58
C THR A 394 17.83 -2.58 -10.95
N PRO A 395 18.83 -2.75 -11.84
CA PRO A 395 18.87 -2.03 -13.13
C PRO A 395 17.73 -2.40 -14.08
N ASP A 396 17.04 -3.51 -13.82
CA ASP A 396 15.82 -3.94 -14.50
C ASP A 396 14.55 -3.20 -14.03
N GLY A 397 14.68 -2.25 -13.09
CA GLY A 397 13.58 -1.47 -12.52
C GLY A 397 12.85 -2.16 -11.36
N LEU A 398 13.23 -3.39 -10.99
CA LEU A 398 12.59 -4.13 -9.90
C LEU A 398 12.98 -3.53 -8.54
N VAL A 399 12.00 -3.39 -7.64
CA VAL A 399 12.20 -2.89 -6.29
C VAL A 399 11.95 -3.98 -5.25
N ARG A 400 12.88 -4.11 -4.29
CA ARG A 400 12.72 -4.89 -3.07
C ARG A 400 12.69 -3.95 -1.87
N VAL A 401 11.80 -4.21 -0.92
CA VAL A 401 11.78 -3.53 0.38
C VAL A 401 12.07 -4.56 1.45
N HIS A 402 13.24 -4.45 2.08
CA HIS A 402 13.63 -5.26 3.23
C HIS A 402 12.93 -4.72 4.48
N ASN A 403 12.04 -5.52 5.06
CA ASN A 403 11.16 -5.09 6.13
C ASN A 403 11.68 -5.52 7.51
N HIS A 404 12.27 -4.55 8.19
CA HIS A 404 12.83 -4.67 9.54
C HIS A 404 12.17 -3.72 10.54
N GLY A 405 11.03 -3.12 10.18
CA GLY A 405 10.34 -2.22 11.10
C GLY A 405 8.84 -2.10 10.94
N SER A 406 8.23 -2.61 9.87
CA SER A 406 6.77 -2.65 9.81
C SER A 406 6.23 -3.95 10.36
N ASP A 407 5.30 -3.83 11.31
CA ASP A 407 4.57 -4.92 11.93
C ASP A 407 3.15 -4.47 12.27
N HIS A 408 2.17 -5.27 11.89
CA HIS A 408 0.76 -5.03 12.16
C HIS A 408 0.25 -5.83 13.38
N HIS A 409 1.13 -6.61 14.02
CA HIS A 409 0.81 -7.28 15.27
C HIS A 409 0.59 -6.30 16.41
N ARG A 410 -0.48 -6.52 17.18
CA ARG A 410 -0.85 -5.70 18.33
C ARG A 410 -0.49 -6.41 19.63
N PRO A 411 0.09 -5.71 20.63
CA PRO A 411 0.32 -6.28 21.95
C PRO A 411 -0.96 -6.90 22.55
N GLY A 412 -0.86 -8.10 23.10
CA GLY A 412 -1.99 -8.81 23.72
C GLY A 412 -2.90 -9.57 22.76
N HIS A 413 -2.66 -9.52 21.44
CA HIS A 413 -3.37 -10.33 20.46
C HIS A 413 -2.62 -11.64 20.14
N PRO A 414 -3.32 -12.69 19.64
CA PRO A 414 -2.67 -13.91 19.17
C PRO A 414 -1.62 -13.63 18.09
N ALA A 415 -0.51 -14.37 18.14
CA ALA A 415 0.52 -14.31 17.11
C ALA A 415 0.09 -15.15 15.90
N GLU A 416 -0.50 -14.50 14.91
CA GLU A 416 -0.91 -15.12 13.65
C GLU A 416 0.04 -14.72 12.51
N PRO A 417 0.27 -15.59 11.52
CA PRO A 417 0.99 -15.19 10.31
C PRO A 417 0.29 -14.02 9.61
N ASP A 418 1.03 -12.93 9.40
CA ASP A 418 0.56 -11.77 8.62
C ASP A 418 1.42 -11.63 7.35
N PRO A 419 1.04 -12.27 6.22
CA PRO A 419 1.84 -12.23 5.00
C PRO A 419 2.06 -10.83 4.43
N LEU A 420 1.27 -9.83 4.84
CA LEU A 420 1.33 -8.48 4.28
C LEU A 420 2.21 -7.53 5.12
N TYR A 421 2.58 -7.92 6.34
CA TYR A 421 3.50 -7.14 7.20
C TYR A 421 4.66 -7.94 7.78
N ALA A 422 4.61 -9.27 7.85
CA ALA A 422 5.57 -10.06 8.62
C ALA A 422 6.76 -10.65 7.85
N ARG A 423 6.91 -10.41 6.55
CA ARG A 423 8.04 -10.94 5.76
C ARG A 423 9.33 -10.16 5.99
N LEU A 424 10.47 -10.81 5.73
CA LEU A 424 11.80 -10.22 5.69
C LEU A 424 11.94 -9.23 4.54
N ALA A 425 11.27 -9.49 3.42
CA ALA A 425 11.29 -8.61 2.26
C ALA A 425 10.02 -8.76 1.39
N TYR A 426 9.67 -7.69 0.70
CA TYR A 426 8.61 -7.60 -0.31
C TYR A 426 9.18 -7.09 -1.63
N SER A 427 8.51 -7.34 -2.75
CA SER A 427 8.92 -6.79 -4.05
C SER A 427 7.73 -6.30 -4.87
N THR A 428 8.04 -5.54 -5.92
CA THR A 428 7.08 -5.06 -6.91
C THR A 428 6.66 -6.10 -7.94
N ARG A 429 7.33 -7.27 -8.00
CA ARG A 429 7.06 -8.30 -9.03
C ARG A 429 6.72 -9.68 -8.47
N THR A 430 6.70 -9.85 -7.16
CA THR A 430 6.24 -11.07 -6.49
C THR A 430 5.25 -10.71 -5.39
N GLY A 431 4.38 -11.66 -5.03
CA GLY A 431 3.42 -11.50 -3.94
C GLY A 431 3.68 -12.53 -2.84
N PRO A 432 3.38 -12.20 -1.58
CA PRO A 432 3.48 -13.15 -0.50
C PRO A 432 2.48 -14.30 -0.70
N THR A 433 2.83 -15.50 -0.22
CA THR A 433 1.90 -16.63 -0.16
C THR A 433 0.86 -16.40 0.93
N SER A 434 -0.31 -17.03 0.77
CA SER A 434 -1.39 -16.91 1.76
C SER A 434 -0.94 -17.36 3.17
N ALA A 435 -1.61 -16.85 4.21
CA ALA A 435 -1.34 -17.22 5.60
C ALA A 435 -1.50 -18.72 5.92
N ARG A 436 -2.15 -19.49 5.02
CA ARG A 436 -2.35 -20.95 5.15
C ARG A 436 -1.27 -21.78 4.45
N ASN A 437 -0.37 -21.13 3.70
CA ASN A 437 0.73 -21.79 2.99
C ASN A 437 2.04 -21.60 3.77
N VAL A 438 3.09 -22.31 3.32
CA VAL A 438 4.46 -22.05 3.80
C VAL A 438 4.85 -20.62 3.46
N ALA A 439 5.23 -19.88 4.49
CA ALA A 439 5.70 -18.51 4.36
C ALA A 439 7.01 -18.43 3.56
N GLU A 440 6.99 -17.60 2.53
CA GLU A 440 8.14 -17.11 1.77
C GLU A 440 8.83 -15.94 2.50
N ASN A 441 10.08 -15.64 2.12
CA ASN A 441 10.89 -14.58 2.73
C ASN A 441 10.75 -14.50 4.26
N THR A 442 10.89 -15.63 4.95
CA THR A 442 10.87 -15.67 6.42
C THR A 442 12.02 -16.50 6.98
N VAL A 443 12.26 -16.30 8.27
CA VAL A 443 13.06 -17.19 9.11
C VAL A 443 12.16 -17.73 10.21
N THR A 444 12.19 -19.04 10.43
CA THR A 444 11.30 -19.74 11.36
C THR A 444 12.10 -20.72 12.21
N LEU A 445 11.92 -20.65 13.52
CA LEU A 445 12.38 -21.69 14.44
C LEU A 445 11.28 -22.73 14.62
N THR A 446 11.67 -23.99 14.78
CA THR A 446 10.76 -25.05 15.20
C THR A 446 11.08 -25.46 16.63
N HIS A 447 10.08 -25.41 17.52
CA HIS A 447 10.22 -25.86 18.89
C HIS A 447 9.11 -26.87 19.22
N ARG A 448 9.49 -28.06 19.70
CA ARG A 448 8.54 -29.16 20.04
C ARG A 448 7.54 -29.48 18.91
N GLY A 449 8.01 -29.43 17.66
CA GLY A 449 7.18 -29.67 16.48
C GLY A 449 6.28 -28.52 16.06
N GLN A 450 6.33 -27.37 16.73
CA GLN A 450 5.60 -26.16 16.35
C GLN A 450 6.53 -25.16 15.65
N GLU A 451 6.07 -24.61 14.54
CA GLU A 451 6.76 -23.52 13.84
C GLU A 451 6.42 -22.18 14.50
N GLY A 452 7.44 -21.36 14.70
CA GLY A 452 7.29 -20.01 15.22
C GLY A 452 6.82 -19.02 14.16
N VAL A 453 6.07 -18.02 14.59
CA VAL A 453 5.65 -16.91 13.74
C VAL A 453 6.58 -15.71 13.98
N ARG A 454 7.04 -15.10 12.89
CA ARG A 454 7.78 -13.84 12.90
C ARG A 454 6.79 -12.68 13.11
N VAL A 455 6.65 -12.20 14.34
CA VAL A 455 5.88 -10.99 14.71
C VAL A 455 6.57 -10.26 15.87
N SER A 456 6.03 -9.12 16.31
CA SER A 456 6.55 -8.26 17.38
C SER A 456 7.98 -7.77 17.10
N PHE A 457 8.17 -7.05 15.99
CA PHE A 457 9.50 -6.60 15.57
C PHE A 457 10.02 -5.43 16.40
N GLU A 458 11.25 -5.57 16.86
CA GLU A 458 12.06 -4.47 17.36
C GLU A 458 13.04 -4.05 16.25
N ASN A 459 13.00 -2.77 15.85
CA ASN A 459 13.98 -2.23 14.90
C ASN A 459 15.38 -2.28 15.53
N ALA A 460 16.34 -2.94 14.88
CA ALA A 460 17.72 -3.02 15.34
C ALA A 460 18.66 -2.10 14.54
N GLY A 461 18.12 -1.33 13.59
CA GLY A 461 18.84 -0.32 12.83
C GLY A 461 18.67 -0.47 11.32
N THR A 462 18.91 0.61 10.61
CA THR A 462 18.93 0.66 9.14
C THR A 462 19.97 1.69 8.72
N GLY A 463 20.77 1.39 7.71
CA GLY A 463 21.76 2.30 7.16
C GLY A 463 22.05 2.00 5.69
N PRO A 464 23.03 2.68 5.08
CA PRO A 464 23.39 2.45 3.69
C PRO A 464 23.66 0.96 3.45
N GLY A 465 22.92 0.33 2.54
CA GLY A 465 23.07 -1.09 2.18
C GLY A 465 22.67 -2.12 3.24
N TRP A 466 22.13 -1.74 4.41
CA TRP A 466 21.76 -2.72 5.44
C TRP A 466 20.52 -2.36 6.26
N ALA A 467 19.83 -3.38 6.75
CA ALA A 467 18.74 -3.26 7.73
C ALA A 467 18.73 -4.45 8.67
N ALA A 468 18.23 -4.25 9.89
CA ALA A 468 18.16 -5.31 10.88
C ALA A 468 16.97 -5.15 11.84
N SER A 469 16.44 -6.29 12.29
CA SER A 469 15.39 -6.34 13.30
C SER A 469 15.57 -7.53 14.22
N ARG A 470 15.01 -7.44 15.41
CA ARG A 470 14.80 -8.58 16.29
C ARG A 470 13.34 -8.96 16.27
N HIS A 471 13.07 -10.25 16.36
CA HIS A 471 11.74 -10.73 16.67
C HIS A 471 11.80 -11.80 17.74
N HIS A 472 10.71 -11.86 18.49
CA HIS A 472 10.45 -12.93 19.44
C HIS A 472 9.61 -13.98 18.73
N PRO A 473 10.16 -15.18 18.43
CA PRO A 473 9.39 -16.24 17.80
C PRO A 473 8.26 -16.66 18.75
N ARG A 474 7.02 -16.46 18.30
CA ARG A 474 5.83 -16.85 19.05
C ARG A 474 5.31 -18.18 18.51
N PHE A 475 4.94 -19.10 19.40
CA PHE A 475 4.35 -20.39 19.04
C PHE A 475 2.95 -20.48 19.63
N ALA A 476 2.05 -21.23 18.97
CA ALA A 476 0.62 -21.24 19.30
C ALA A 476 0.30 -21.70 20.74
N ALA A 477 1.16 -22.50 21.37
CA ALA A 477 0.90 -23.06 22.71
C ALA A 477 2.03 -22.86 23.74
N THR A 478 3.16 -22.26 23.35
CA THR A 478 4.34 -22.12 24.22
C THR A 478 5.14 -20.89 23.85
N GLU A 479 5.60 -20.15 24.85
CA GLU A 479 6.62 -19.13 24.62
C GLU A 479 8.00 -19.72 24.87
N LEU A 480 8.98 -19.30 24.09
CA LEU A 480 10.39 -19.38 24.46
C LEU A 480 10.78 -17.97 24.92
N PRO A 481 10.60 -17.62 26.21
CA PRO A 481 10.63 -16.21 26.63
C PRO A 481 11.97 -15.52 26.37
N GLN A 482 13.06 -16.29 26.34
CA GLN A 482 14.41 -15.80 26.08
C GLN A 482 14.86 -15.95 24.61
N ALA A 483 14.08 -16.65 23.77
CA ALA A 483 14.42 -16.77 22.36
C ALA A 483 14.20 -15.43 21.67
N ARG A 484 15.25 -14.98 20.98
CA ARG A 484 15.26 -13.79 20.13
C ARG A 484 16.02 -14.17 18.87
N VAL A 485 15.50 -13.79 17.72
CA VAL A 485 16.20 -13.97 16.45
C VAL A 485 16.52 -12.59 15.90
N LEU A 486 17.81 -12.24 15.87
CA LEU A 486 18.31 -11.09 15.12
C LEU A 486 18.38 -11.49 13.65
N SER A 487 17.70 -10.73 12.79
CA SER A 487 17.75 -10.85 11.34
C SER A 487 18.38 -9.59 10.77
N LEU A 488 19.38 -9.74 9.92
CA LEU A 488 20.08 -8.64 9.25
C LEU A 488 20.25 -8.95 7.76
N VAL A 489 20.15 -7.93 6.93
CA VAL A 489 20.48 -8.02 5.50
C VAL A 489 21.61 -7.05 5.15
N LEU A 490 22.57 -7.52 4.34
CA LEU A 490 23.47 -6.68 3.56
C LEU A 490 23.04 -6.79 2.09
N ALA A 491 22.71 -5.67 1.45
CA ALA A 491 22.20 -5.66 0.09
C ALA A 491 23.09 -4.81 -0.83
N ARG A 492 23.40 -5.33 -2.02
CA ARG A 492 24.13 -4.61 -3.07
C ARG A 492 23.90 -5.26 -4.43
N GLY A 493 23.60 -4.46 -5.44
CA GLY A 493 23.21 -4.97 -6.77
C GLY A 493 21.92 -5.79 -6.66
N ALA A 494 21.90 -6.99 -7.24
CA ALA A 494 20.76 -7.93 -7.11
C ALA A 494 20.86 -8.86 -5.88
N TRP A 495 21.99 -8.86 -5.18
CA TRP A 495 22.29 -9.83 -4.12
C TRP A 495 21.95 -9.32 -2.73
N GLU A 496 21.52 -10.25 -1.91
CA GLU A 496 21.17 -10.08 -0.50
C GLU A 496 21.94 -11.12 0.32
N VAL A 497 22.72 -10.69 1.30
CA VAL A 497 23.32 -11.56 2.31
C VAL A 497 22.47 -11.46 3.56
N ARG A 498 21.68 -12.50 3.84
CA ARG A 498 20.79 -12.53 5.01
C ARG A 498 21.46 -13.33 6.13
N VAL A 499 21.59 -12.68 7.27
CA VAL A 499 22.30 -13.17 8.45
C VAL A 499 21.30 -13.32 9.59
N PHE A 500 21.27 -14.51 10.20
CA PHE A 500 20.36 -14.84 11.30
C PHE A 500 21.16 -15.35 12.49
N GLY A 501 20.82 -14.89 13.69
CA GLY A 501 21.47 -15.36 14.92
C GLY A 501 21.17 -14.47 16.10
N GLY A 502 22.07 -14.46 17.09
CA GLY A 502 21.93 -13.69 18.32
C GLY A 502 20.91 -14.27 19.30
N GLY A 503 21.03 -13.89 20.58
CA GLY A 503 20.14 -14.35 21.66
C GLY A 503 20.51 -15.71 22.27
N ALA A 504 19.79 -16.10 23.33
CA ALA A 504 19.95 -17.38 24.02
C ALA A 504 19.20 -18.51 23.29
N LEU A 505 19.45 -18.68 21.99
CA LEU A 505 18.87 -19.78 21.22
C LEU A 505 19.62 -21.08 21.53
N PRO A 506 18.96 -22.16 21.97
CA PRO A 506 19.62 -23.44 22.19
C PRO A 506 20.25 -23.94 20.90
N VAL A 507 21.51 -24.38 20.94
CA VAL A 507 22.19 -25.03 19.81
C VAL A 507 21.41 -26.28 19.40
N GLY A 508 21.29 -26.52 18.09
CA GLY A 508 20.53 -27.64 17.53
C GLY A 508 19.03 -27.38 17.42
N THR A 509 18.55 -26.17 17.72
CA THR A 509 17.15 -25.80 17.47
C THR A 509 16.91 -25.75 15.95
N PRO A 510 15.94 -26.51 15.40
CA PRO A 510 15.69 -26.51 13.97
C PRO A 510 15.34 -25.10 13.46
N LEU A 511 15.93 -24.76 12.32
CA LEU A 511 15.84 -23.46 11.67
C LEU A 511 15.45 -23.66 10.21
N THR A 512 14.48 -22.87 9.75
CA THR A 512 14.06 -22.81 8.35
C THR A 512 14.18 -21.38 7.84
N VAL A 513 14.70 -21.21 6.63
CA VAL A 513 14.70 -19.94 5.91
C VAL A 513 14.10 -20.14 4.53
N THR A 514 13.25 -19.22 4.11
CA THR A 514 12.65 -19.22 2.77
C THR A 514 13.05 -18.01 1.94
N GLY A 515 13.10 -18.22 0.64
CA GLY A 515 13.48 -17.22 -0.37
C GLY A 515 12.27 -16.57 -1.04
N TRP A 516 12.52 -15.99 -2.20
CA TRP A 516 11.49 -15.40 -3.05
C TRP A 516 10.65 -16.50 -3.71
N ALA A 517 9.34 -16.48 -3.48
CA ALA A 517 8.40 -17.35 -4.17
C ALA A 517 8.14 -16.82 -5.58
N LEU A 518 8.13 -17.71 -6.57
CA LEU A 518 7.66 -17.41 -7.92
C LEU A 518 6.34 -18.12 -8.18
N ALA A 519 5.50 -17.49 -8.98
CA ALA A 519 4.17 -17.97 -9.31
C ALA A 519 3.93 -17.96 -10.81
N ALA A 520 3.18 -18.93 -11.30
CA ALA A 520 2.77 -19.06 -12.69
C ALA A 520 1.32 -19.55 -12.77
N ALA A 521 0.76 -19.58 -13.97
CA ALA A 521 -0.58 -20.14 -14.21
C ALA A 521 -0.65 -21.64 -13.87
N GLY A 522 0.46 -22.37 -14.03
CA GLY A 522 0.56 -23.80 -13.75
C GLY A 522 2.01 -24.26 -13.59
N PRO A 523 2.24 -25.52 -13.21
CA PRO A 523 3.58 -26.04 -12.88
C PRO A 523 4.56 -25.97 -14.05
N ALA A 524 4.09 -26.11 -15.29
CA ALA A 524 4.94 -26.03 -16.48
C ALA A 524 5.53 -24.63 -16.73
N GLY A 525 4.97 -23.59 -16.10
CA GLY A 525 5.50 -22.23 -16.16
C GLY A 525 6.61 -21.94 -15.15
N LEU A 526 7.09 -22.95 -14.40
CA LEU A 526 8.17 -22.77 -13.43
C LEU A 526 9.35 -23.70 -13.72
N GLU A 527 10.50 -23.08 -14.02
CA GLU A 527 11.81 -23.72 -14.08
C GLU A 527 12.38 -23.90 -12.68
N GLN A 528 12.98 -25.06 -12.41
CA GLN A 528 13.39 -25.47 -11.07
C GLN A 528 14.76 -26.16 -11.12
N ALA A 529 15.70 -25.72 -10.29
CA ALA A 529 16.97 -26.40 -10.07
C ALA A 529 17.31 -26.41 -8.57
N VAL A 530 17.67 -27.59 -8.04
CA VAL A 530 18.15 -27.77 -6.67
C VAL A 530 19.46 -28.54 -6.72
N GLU A 531 20.55 -27.88 -6.32
CA GLU A 531 21.90 -28.42 -6.35
C GLU A 531 22.55 -28.28 -4.97
N GLY A 532 22.62 -29.37 -4.21
CA GLY A 532 23.06 -29.34 -2.82
C GLY A 532 22.14 -28.46 -1.97
N THR A 533 22.67 -27.33 -1.49
CA THR A 533 21.94 -26.31 -0.70
C THR A 533 21.72 -25.01 -1.48
N SER A 534 21.70 -25.09 -2.81
CA SER A 534 21.41 -24.00 -3.74
C SER A 534 20.12 -24.29 -4.50
N ILE A 535 19.23 -23.30 -4.57
CA ILE A 535 17.94 -23.37 -5.27
C ILE A 535 17.88 -22.22 -6.27
N THR A 536 17.50 -22.54 -7.50
CA THR A 536 17.11 -21.56 -8.51
C THR A 536 15.68 -21.86 -8.98
N LEU A 537 14.84 -20.82 -9.01
CA LEU A 537 13.51 -20.83 -9.61
C LEU A 537 13.45 -19.81 -10.74
N GLY A 538 12.75 -20.12 -11.82
CA GLY A 538 12.43 -19.17 -12.88
C GLY A 538 10.97 -19.28 -13.33
N ASP A 539 10.36 -18.17 -13.74
CA ASP A 539 9.01 -18.15 -14.34
C ASP A 539 9.00 -17.66 -15.81
N GLY A 540 10.19 -17.51 -16.40
CA GLY A 540 10.42 -16.97 -17.75
C GLY A 540 10.67 -15.46 -17.77
N GLU A 541 10.21 -14.71 -16.77
CA GLU A 541 10.50 -13.28 -16.61
C GLU A 541 11.48 -13.04 -15.46
N LEU A 542 11.25 -13.71 -14.32
CA LEU A 542 12.00 -13.57 -13.09
C LEU A 542 12.80 -14.83 -12.78
N ARG A 543 13.92 -14.62 -12.10
CA ARG A 543 14.71 -15.65 -11.44
C ARG A 543 14.84 -15.35 -9.95
N SER A 544 14.63 -16.37 -9.13
CA SER A 544 14.84 -16.38 -7.69
C SER A 544 15.99 -17.33 -7.36
N HIS A 545 16.93 -16.86 -6.56
CA HIS A 545 18.05 -17.65 -6.05
C HIS A 545 18.01 -17.70 -4.52
N LEU A 546 18.23 -18.87 -3.96
CA LEU A 546 18.44 -19.05 -2.52
C LEU A 546 19.55 -20.08 -2.29
N ARG A 547 20.63 -19.68 -1.61
CA ARG A 547 21.79 -20.55 -1.36
C ARG A 547 22.24 -20.47 0.09
N ALA A 548 22.51 -21.62 0.70
CA ALA A 548 23.11 -21.67 2.02
C ALA A 548 24.60 -21.29 1.97
N VAL A 549 25.05 -20.53 2.97
CA VAL A 549 26.47 -20.28 3.27
C VAL A 549 26.85 -20.97 4.57
N ALA A 550 26.04 -20.79 5.63
CA ALA A 550 26.28 -21.39 6.95
C ALA A 550 24.95 -21.72 7.65
N GLY A 551 24.93 -22.81 8.42
CA GLY A 551 23.78 -23.18 9.28
C GLY A 551 22.65 -23.97 8.60
N PHE A 552 22.77 -24.33 7.32
CA PHE A 552 21.78 -25.11 6.57
C PHE A 552 22.44 -26.24 5.79
N ASP A 553 21.79 -27.41 5.79
CA ASP A 553 22.29 -28.65 5.19
C ASP A 553 21.32 -29.25 4.15
N ARG A 554 20.10 -28.70 4.05
CA ARG A 554 19.07 -29.20 3.13
C ARG A 554 18.37 -28.07 2.41
N ALA A 555 18.12 -28.30 1.12
CA ALA A 555 17.28 -27.46 0.25
C ALA A 555 16.08 -28.25 -0.28
N ASP A 556 14.93 -27.62 -0.37
CA ASP A 556 13.78 -28.13 -1.12
C ASP A 556 12.88 -27.00 -1.64
N LEU A 557 11.99 -27.36 -2.58
CA LEU A 557 10.95 -26.50 -3.11
C LEU A 557 9.61 -26.92 -2.55
N VAL A 558 8.85 -25.94 -2.05
CA VAL A 558 7.54 -26.20 -1.43
C VAL A 558 6.44 -25.56 -2.24
N ARG A 559 5.41 -26.34 -2.58
CA ARG A 559 4.22 -25.80 -3.21
C ARG A 559 3.43 -24.96 -2.22
N ALA A 560 2.96 -23.80 -2.68
CA ALA A 560 1.95 -22.99 -2.01
C ALA A 560 0.60 -23.15 -2.74
N PRO A 561 -0.31 -24.02 -2.26
CA PRO A 561 -1.50 -24.42 -3.02
C PRO A 561 -2.48 -23.28 -3.37
N ALA A 562 -2.50 -22.21 -2.57
CA ALA A 562 -3.33 -21.04 -2.84
C ALA A 562 -2.72 -20.07 -3.87
N GLY A 563 -1.53 -20.36 -4.41
CA GLY A 563 -0.81 -19.45 -5.29
C GLY A 563 -0.36 -18.17 -4.57
N THR A 564 -0.17 -17.12 -5.37
CA THR A 564 0.02 -15.73 -4.93
C THR A 564 -0.82 -14.80 -5.81
N ALA A 565 -0.77 -13.50 -5.54
CA ALA A 565 -1.37 -12.48 -6.40
C ALA A 565 -0.86 -12.47 -7.86
N TYR A 566 0.22 -13.19 -8.16
CA TYR A 566 0.89 -13.24 -9.47
C TYR A 566 0.67 -14.56 -10.22
N GLY A 567 0.02 -15.55 -9.60
CA GLY A 567 -0.26 -16.82 -10.26
C GLY A 567 -0.90 -17.86 -9.35
N ALA A 568 -1.68 -18.75 -9.94
CA ALA A 568 -2.41 -19.80 -9.22
C ALA A 568 -1.48 -20.93 -8.72
N TRP A 569 -0.29 -21.08 -9.30
CA TRP A 569 0.68 -22.10 -8.93
C TRP A 569 1.97 -21.44 -8.47
N ALA A 570 2.32 -21.58 -7.19
CA ALA A 570 3.53 -20.98 -6.62
C ALA A 570 4.44 -21.98 -5.93
N LEU A 571 5.75 -21.75 -6.04
CA LEU A 571 6.80 -22.52 -5.37
C LEU A 571 7.64 -21.61 -4.47
N VAL A 572 7.96 -22.11 -3.28
CA VAL A 572 8.75 -21.41 -2.27
C VAL A 572 10.09 -22.13 -2.10
N PRO A 573 11.24 -21.49 -2.40
CA PRO A 573 12.56 -21.98 -2.04
C PRO A 573 12.71 -22.06 -0.53
N ARG A 574 13.15 -23.21 -0.01
CA ARG A 574 13.34 -23.42 1.42
C ARG A 574 14.67 -24.09 1.72
N LEU A 575 15.38 -23.51 2.68
CA LEU A 575 16.55 -24.09 3.33
C LEU A 575 16.18 -24.54 4.74
N ARG A 576 16.72 -25.69 5.15
CA ARG A 576 16.60 -26.22 6.51
C ARG A 576 17.97 -26.51 7.11
N GLY A 577 18.03 -26.34 8.41
CA GLY A 577 19.19 -26.65 9.23
C GLY A 577 18.86 -26.47 10.70
N ALA A 578 19.86 -26.05 11.48
CA ALA A 578 19.70 -25.84 12.91
C ALA A 578 20.62 -24.71 13.40
N THR A 579 20.27 -24.11 14.53
CA THR A 579 21.11 -23.13 15.22
C THR A 579 22.45 -23.74 15.62
N GLY A 580 23.54 -23.00 15.40
CA GLY A 580 24.91 -23.40 15.75
C GLY A 580 25.58 -22.39 16.69
N PRO A 581 26.89 -22.53 16.94
CA PRO A 581 27.67 -21.57 17.73
C PRO A 581 27.91 -20.24 17.00
N GLY A 582 27.69 -20.19 15.68
CA GLY A 582 27.83 -18.99 14.85
C GLY A 582 26.52 -18.63 14.14
N PRO A 583 26.51 -17.51 13.39
CA PRO A 583 25.34 -17.08 12.64
C PRO A 583 25.00 -18.07 11.51
N ALA A 584 23.71 -18.20 11.23
CA ALA A 584 23.22 -18.82 10.01
C ALA A 584 23.20 -17.77 8.90
N VAL A 585 23.69 -18.11 7.71
CA VAL A 585 23.88 -17.17 6.61
C VAL A 585 23.39 -17.77 5.30
N VAL A 586 22.63 -16.99 4.55
CA VAL A 586 22.15 -17.35 3.21
C VAL A 586 22.38 -16.21 2.23
N LEU A 587 22.54 -16.56 0.96
CA LEU A 587 22.46 -15.65 -0.17
C LEU A 587 21.07 -15.75 -0.78
N ALA A 588 20.45 -14.60 -1.06
CA ALA A 588 19.21 -14.52 -1.82
C ALA A 588 19.36 -13.51 -2.96
N ALA A 589 18.64 -13.75 -4.06
CA ALA A 589 18.44 -12.78 -5.13
C ALA A 589 17.08 -13.01 -5.79
N LEU A 590 16.50 -11.94 -6.33
CA LEU A 590 15.37 -11.97 -7.24
C LEU A 590 15.74 -11.03 -8.38
N THR A 591 15.53 -11.34 -9.65
CA THR A 591 15.82 -10.38 -10.75
C THR A 591 15.18 -10.84 -12.05
N ALA A 592 14.90 -9.91 -12.96
CA ALA A 592 14.52 -10.21 -14.35
C ALA A 592 15.72 -10.38 -15.29
N ALA A 593 16.95 -10.17 -14.80
CA ALA A 593 18.19 -10.26 -15.55
C ALA A 593 19.16 -11.29 -14.92
N ASP A 594 20.39 -11.33 -15.40
CA ASP A 594 21.47 -12.04 -14.70
C ASP A 594 21.81 -11.29 -13.40
N PRO A 595 21.76 -11.93 -12.21
CA PRO A 595 22.14 -11.29 -10.96
C PRO A 595 23.65 -10.98 -10.87
N GLY A 596 24.46 -11.48 -11.81
CA GLY A 596 25.92 -11.40 -11.78
C GLY A 596 26.52 -12.34 -10.73
N PRO A 597 27.85 -12.30 -10.53
CA PRO A 597 28.53 -13.19 -9.58
C PRO A 597 28.00 -13.04 -8.16
N ALA A 598 27.69 -14.17 -7.53
CA ALA A 598 27.31 -14.20 -6.12
C ALA A 598 28.45 -13.68 -5.23
N PRO A 599 28.14 -12.94 -4.15
CA PRO A 599 29.16 -12.45 -3.23
C PRO A 599 29.89 -13.61 -2.55
N VAL A 600 31.19 -13.44 -2.32
CA VAL A 600 31.99 -14.36 -1.50
C VAL A 600 31.77 -14.02 -0.04
N VAL A 601 31.31 -14.98 0.74
CA VAL A 601 30.96 -14.77 2.16
C VAL A 601 31.81 -15.66 3.06
N GLU A 602 32.48 -15.02 4.00
CA GLU A 602 33.30 -15.65 5.05
C GLU A 602 32.61 -15.50 6.40
N VAL A 603 32.56 -16.58 7.18
CA VAL A 603 31.95 -16.63 8.52
C VAL A 603 32.99 -17.09 9.52
N GLU A 604 33.44 -16.19 10.39
CA GLU A 604 34.47 -16.44 11.40
C GLU A 604 34.05 -15.86 12.74
N GLY A 605 33.90 -16.69 13.78
CA GLY A 605 33.71 -16.25 15.16
C GLY A 605 32.67 -15.13 15.35
N GLY A 606 31.40 -15.38 15.02
CA GLY A 606 30.30 -14.39 15.17
C GLY A 606 30.26 -13.29 14.10
N ARG A 607 31.30 -13.19 13.26
CA ARG A 607 31.45 -12.18 12.21
C ARG A 607 31.16 -12.75 10.84
N VAL A 608 30.57 -11.90 9.99
CA VAL A 608 30.30 -12.20 8.58
C VAL A 608 30.93 -11.10 7.72
N THR A 609 31.74 -11.50 6.74
CA THR A 609 32.31 -10.60 5.73
C THR A 609 31.79 -11.02 4.36
N ALA A 610 31.14 -10.11 3.64
CA ALA A 610 30.63 -10.33 2.30
C ALA A 610 31.37 -9.43 1.30
N THR A 611 32.08 -10.05 0.35
CA THR A 611 32.75 -9.35 -0.76
C THR A 611 31.89 -9.45 -2.01
N PHE A 612 31.37 -8.30 -2.47
CA PHE A 612 30.53 -8.21 -3.66
C PHE A 612 31.36 -8.16 -4.94
N ALA A 613 30.71 -8.35 -6.09
CA ALA A 613 31.37 -8.45 -7.40
C ALA A 613 32.20 -7.21 -7.78
N ASP A 614 31.89 -6.04 -7.21
CA ASP A 614 32.62 -4.79 -7.41
C ASP A 614 33.74 -4.56 -6.37
N GLY A 615 34.04 -5.56 -5.55
CA GLY A 615 35.10 -5.53 -4.54
C GLY A 615 34.72 -4.85 -3.23
N VAL A 616 33.52 -4.27 -3.13
CA VAL A 616 33.04 -3.65 -1.88
C VAL A 616 32.75 -4.72 -0.83
N GLN A 617 33.11 -4.46 0.43
CA GLN A 617 33.07 -5.44 1.52
C GLN A 617 32.15 -5.04 2.67
N GLY A 618 30.96 -5.61 2.72
CA GLY A 618 30.07 -5.47 3.87
C GLY A 618 30.51 -6.39 5.02
N ARG A 619 30.71 -5.84 6.22
CA ARG A 619 31.08 -6.60 7.42
C ARG A 619 30.02 -6.43 8.49
N THR A 620 29.68 -7.50 9.19
CA THR A 620 28.75 -7.47 10.32
C THR A 620 29.14 -8.42 11.45
N SER A 621 28.74 -8.09 12.68
CA SER A 621 28.84 -8.94 13.87
C SER A 621 27.52 -8.92 14.64
N LEU A 622 27.13 -10.09 15.16
CA LEU A 622 25.92 -10.25 15.97
C LEU A 622 26.21 -10.30 17.48
N ASP A 623 27.43 -9.97 17.92
CA ASP A 623 27.91 -10.20 19.29
C ASP A 623 27.36 -9.19 20.33
N GLY A 624 26.32 -8.41 19.99
CA GLY A 624 25.78 -7.36 20.88
C GLY A 624 24.33 -6.96 20.63
N GLU A 625 23.83 -6.03 21.46
CA GLU A 625 22.47 -5.47 21.38
C GLU A 625 22.24 -4.54 20.19
N VAL A 626 23.25 -4.21 19.39
CA VAL A 626 23.07 -3.51 18.11
C VAL A 626 24.02 -4.16 17.11
N PRO A 627 23.53 -4.59 15.93
CA PRO A 627 24.41 -5.08 14.88
C PRO A 627 25.37 -3.97 14.47
N ARG A 628 26.65 -4.31 14.36
CA ARG A 628 27.69 -3.38 13.87
C ARG A 628 27.93 -3.68 12.41
N VAL A 629 27.66 -2.72 11.52
CA VAL A 629 27.86 -2.87 10.08
C VAL A 629 28.88 -1.85 9.57
N SER A 630 29.81 -2.28 8.73
CA SER A 630 30.73 -1.41 7.99
C SER A 630 30.86 -1.87 6.53
N TRP A 631 31.22 -0.93 5.63
CA TRP A 631 31.38 -1.13 4.19
C TRP A 631 32.81 -0.87 3.74
#